data_AF-A0A2A5M8J5-F1
#
_entry.id   AF-A0A2A5M8J5-F1
#
_cell.length_a   1.000
_cell.length_b   1.000
_cell.length_c   1.000
_cell.angle_alpha   90.00
_cell.angle_beta   90.00
_cell.angle_gamma   90.00
#
_symmetry.space_group_name_H-M   'P 1'
#
loop_
_entity.id
_entity.type
_entity.pdbx_description
1 polymer ?
#
loop_
_entity_poly.entity_id
_entity_poly.type
_entity_poly.pdbx_seq_one_letter_code
_entity_poly.pdbx_strand_id
1 'polypeptide(L)'
;SENGFFGVENTANRIADFVIKGGGDDVEKLKKGLEGMKKGFEQAEKMWGGELPQISQNTIDAALKKVSDRIDELGGKTLDLQA
;
A
#
# COMPACT_ATOMS: atom_id res chain seq x y z
N SER A 1 -9.88 0.02 18.95
CA SER A 1 -9.53 -1.39 18.74
C SER A 1 -8.87 -1.54 17.37
N GLU A 2 -8.13 -2.61 17.16
CA GLU A 2 -7.47 -2.92 15.87
C GLU A 2 -8.46 -3.04 14.70
N ASN A 3 -9.72 -3.35 14.99
CA ASN A 3 -10.82 -3.47 14.02
C ASN A 3 -11.73 -2.23 13.96
N GLY A 4 -11.35 -1.13 14.61
CA GLY A 4 -12.09 0.14 14.53
C GLY A 4 -11.99 0.77 13.13
N PHE A 5 -12.75 1.84 12.86
CA PHE A 5 -12.69 2.55 11.58
C PHE A 5 -11.26 3.01 11.21
N PHE A 6 -10.48 3.46 12.21
CA PHE A 6 -9.06 3.82 12.07
C PHE A 6 -8.09 2.70 12.47
N GLY A 7 -8.61 1.48 12.61
CA GLY A 7 -7.79 0.29 12.81
C GLY A 7 -6.87 0.04 11.61
N VAL A 8 -5.80 -0.73 11.84
CA VAL A 8 -4.78 -1.05 10.82
C VAL A 8 -5.44 -1.66 9.58
N GLU A 9 -6.27 -2.68 9.76
CA GLU A 9 -6.92 -3.39 8.66
C GLU A 9 -7.82 -2.47 7.82
N ASN A 10 -8.72 -1.72 8.47
CA ASN A 10 -9.66 -0.85 7.78
C ASN A 10 -8.98 0.35 7.11
N THR A 11 -7.90 0.86 7.69
CA THR A 11 -7.13 1.94 7.07
C THR A 11 -6.32 1.43 5.88
N ALA A 12 -5.68 0.27 6.02
CA ALA A 12 -4.98 -0.39 4.93
C ALA A 12 -5.93 -0.71 3.76
N ASN A 13 -7.13 -1.23 4.05
CA ASN A 13 -8.16 -1.49 3.04
C ASN A 13 -8.52 -0.23 2.27
N ARG A 14 -8.73 0.91 2.94
CA ARG A 14 -9.06 2.18 2.27
C ARG A 14 -7.96 2.68 1.35
N ILE A 15 -6.70 2.57 1.78
CA ILE A 15 -5.54 2.98 0.97
C ILE A 15 -5.40 2.06 -0.24
N ALA A 16 -5.43 0.74 -0.04
CA ALA A 16 -5.32 -0.24 -1.11
C ALA A 16 -6.49 -0.12 -2.10
N ASP A 17 -7.72 0.04 -1.62
CA ASP A 17 -8.92 0.19 -2.44
C ASP A 17 -8.83 1.41 -3.35
N PHE A 18 -8.27 2.53 -2.89
CA PHE A 18 -8.08 3.71 -3.73
C PHE A 18 -7.21 3.39 -4.95
N VAL A 19 -6.10 2.67 -4.73
CA VAL A 19 -5.18 2.27 -5.80
C VAL A 19 -5.81 1.20 -6.70
N ILE A 20 -6.42 0.17 -6.11
CA ILE A 20 -7.03 -0.94 -6.86
C ILE A 20 -8.20 -0.44 -7.71
N LYS A 21 -9.11 0.37 -7.15
CA LYS A 21 -10.24 0.92 -7.90
C LYS A 21 -9.79 1.95 -8.94
N GLY A 22 -8.74 2.70 -8.65
CA GLY A 22 -8.15 3.66 -9.61
C GLY A 22 -7.41 2.99 -10.77
N GLY A 23 -6.74 1.86 -10.51
CA GLY A 23 -6.01 1.08 -11.52
C GLY A 23 -6.90 0.09 -12.29
N GLY A 24 -7.96 -0.41 -11.68
CA GLY A 24 -8.80 -1.47 -12.23
C GLY A 24 -7.99 -2.75 -12.44
N ASP A 25 -8.09 -3.33 -13.65
CA ASP A 25 -7.34 -4.53 -14.05
C ASP A 25 -6.06 -4.20 -14.85
N ASP A 26 -5.71 -2.92 -14.95
CA ASP A 26 -4.49 -2.48 -15.62
C ASP A 26 -3.28 -2.65 -14.69
N VAL A 27 -2.56 -3.76 -14.90
CA VAL A 27 -1.36 -4.15 -14.13
C VAL A 27 -0.33 -3.01 -14.05
N GLU A 28 -0.10 -2.28 -15.15
CA GLU A 28 0.90 -1.22 -15.18
C GLU A 28 0.47 -0.01 -14.34
N LYS A 29 -0.83 0.32 -14.32
CA LYS A 29 -1.35 1.34 -13.41
C LYS A 29 -1.26 0.92 -11.95
N LEU A 30 -1.56 -0.35 -11.66
CA LEU A 30 -1.44 -0.88 -10.29
C LEU A 30 0.00 -0.87 -9.80
N LYS A 31 0.98 -1.25 -10.65
CA LYS A 31 2.42 -1.16 -10.33
C LYS A 31 2.84 0.28 -10.02
N LYS A 32 2.43 1.25 -10.85
CA LYS A 32 2.68 2.68 -10.59
C LYS A 32 2.02 3.15 -9.29
N GLY A 33 0.82 2.67 -8.98
CA GLY A 33 0.14 2.93 -7.72
C GLY A 33 0.91 2.39 -6.52
N LEU A 34 1.38 1.15 -6.60
CA LEU A 34 2.21 0.50 -5.57
C LEU A 34 3.51 1.27 -5.32
N GLU A 35 4.21 1.68 -6.38
CA GLU A 35 5.40 2.54 -6.26
C GLU A 35 5.06 3.90 -5.63
N GLY A 36 3.94 4.51 -6.04
CA GLY A 36 3.47 5.77 -5.49
C GLY A 36 3.21 5.69 -3.98
N MET A 37 2.63 4.58 -3.51
CA MET A 37 2.43 4.32 -2.08
C MET A 37 3.77 4.29 -1.32
N LYS A 38 4.75 3.51 -1.82
CA LYS A 38 6.08 3.41 -1.20
C LYS A 38 6.78 4.77 -1.12
N LYS A 39 6.83 5.48 -2.26
CA LYS A 39 7.45 6.81 -2.37
C LYS A 39 6.74 7.84 -1.48
N GLY A 40 5.42 7.79 -1.38
CA GLY A 40 4.64 8.69 -0.54
C GLY A 40 4.89 8.45 0.94
N PHE A 41 5.02 7.19 1.36
CA PHE A 41 5.31 6.83 2.74
C PHE A 41 6.73 7.26 3.15
N GLU A 42 7.74 7.01 2.31
CA GLU A 42 9.11 7.47 2.55
C GLU A 42 9.20 9.01 2.68
N GLN A 43 8.43 9.74 1.87
CA GLN A 43 8.32 11.20 2.00
C GLN A 43 7.68 11.61 3.32
N ALA A 44 6.66 10.88 3.77
CA ALA A 44 6.01 11.16 5.05
C ALA A 44 6.98 10.94 6.23
N GLU A 45 7.82 9.89 6.21
CA GLU A 45 8.88 9.67 7.22
C GLU A 45 9.90 10.82 7.23
N LYS A 46 10.35 11.26 6.06
CA LYS A 46 11.26 12.42 5.95
C LYS A 46 10.66 13.69 6.54
N MET A 47 9.38 13.96 6.27
CA MET A 47 8.68 15.11 6.83
C MET A 47 8.44 14.96 8.34
N TRP A 48 8.25 13.73 8.82
CA TRP A 48 8.07 13.42 10.23
C TRP A 48 9.37 13.59 11.04
N GLY A 49 10.53 13.47 10.38
CA GLY A 49 11.84 13.59 11.01
C GLY A 49 12.46 12.25 11.42
N GLY A 50 12.00 11.15 10.83
CA GLY A 50 12.44 9.79 11.13
C GLY A 50 11.37 8.76 10.80
N GLU A 51 11.51 7.55 11.34
CA GLU A 51 10.50 6.50 11.16
C GLU A 51 9.15 6.93 11.73
N LEU A 52 8.09 6.66 10.97
CA LEU A 52 6.73 6.85 11.48
C LEU A 52 6.43 5.81 12.58
N PRO A 53 5.49 6.09 13.50
CA PRO A 53 5.13 5.15 14.57
C PRO A 53 4.75 3.77 14.01
N GLN A 54 5.01 2.69 14.77
CA GLN A 54 4.79 1.30 14.33
C GLN A 54 3.40 1.03 13.74
N ILE A 55 2.35 1.70 14.25
CA ILE A 55 1.00 1.57 13.70
C ILE A 55 0.91 2.02 12.23
N SER A 56 1.66 3.06 11.86
CA SER A 56 1.76 3.56 10.49
C SER A 56 2.49 2.55 9.61
N GLN A 57 3.59 1.98 10.11
CA GLN A 57 4.35 0.92 9.42
C GLN A 57 3.45 -0.29 9.13
N ASN A 58 2.79 -0.81 10.17
CA ASN A 58 1.87 -1.95 10.04
C ASN A 58 0.74 -1.66 9.04
N THR A 59 0.25 -0.42 8.99
CA THR A 59 -0.83 -0.01 8.09
C THR A 59 -0.36 0.06 6.65
N ILE A 60 0.81 0.65 6.37
CA ILE A 60 1.32 0.74 5.00
C ILE A 60 1.73 -0.63 4.48
N ASP A 61 2.34 -1.49 5.30
CA ASP A 61 2.72 -2.85 4.91
C ASP A 61 1.49 -3.67 4.51
N ALA A 62 0.43 -3.61 5.32
CA ALA A 62 -0.82 -4.29 5.01
C ALA A 62 -1.46 -3.74 3.72
N ALA A 63 -1.36 -2.44 3.46
CA ALA A 63 -1.90 -1.83 2.25
C ALA A 63 -1.09 -2.22 1.00
N LEU A 64 0.25 -2.14 1.08
CA LEU A 64 1.17 -2.54 0.01
C LEU A 64 0.97 -4.01 -0.36
N LYS A 65 0.85 -4.88 0.65
CA LYS A 65 0.59 -6.30 0.44
C LYS A 65 -0.70 -6.51 -0.37
N LYS A 66 -1.80 -5.84 -0.02
CA LYS A 66 -3.08 -5.97 -0.73
C LYS A 66 -2.99 -5.56 -2.21
N VAL A 67 -2.28 -4.47 -2.50
CA VAL A 67 -2.07 -4.04 -3.89
C VAL A 67 -1.16 -5.03 -4.63
N SER A 68 -0.12 -5.54 -3.96
CA SER A 68 0.78 -6.55 -4.51
C SER A 68 0.04 -7.85 -4.86
N ASP A 69 -0.77 -8.36 -3.92
CA ASP A 69 -1.61 -9.55 -4.11
C ASP A 69 -2.53 -9.35 -5.32
N ARG A 70 -3.15 -8.17 -5.48
CA ARG A 70 -4.00 -7.86 -6.64
C ARG A 70 -3.23 -7.88 -7.96
N ILE A 71 -2.00 -7.36 -7.99
CA ILE A 71 -1.16 -7.41 -9.19
C ILE A 71 -0.79 -8.86 -9.54
N ASP A 72 -0.49 -9.68 -8.53
CA ASP A 72 -0.17 -11.10 -8.72
C ASP A 72 -1.37 -11.90 -9.24
N GLU A 73 -2.57 -11.64 -8.73
CA GLU A 73 -3.84 -12.22 -9.24
C GLU A 73 -4.05 -11.93 -10.73
N LEU A 74 -3.63 -10.75 -11.19
CA LEU A 74 -3.70 -10.33 -12.59
C LEU A 74 -2.51 -10.82 -13.44
N GLY A 75 -1.62 -11.63 -12.87
CA GLY A 75 -0.46 -12.19 -13.56
C GLY A 75 0.71 -11.23 -13.72
N GLY A 76 0.70 -10.09 -13.01
CA GLY A 76 1.70 -9.02 -13.13
C GLY A 76 3.05 -9.32 -12.48
N LYS A 77 3.16 -10.39 -11.68
CA LYS A 77 4.35 -10.89 -10.94
C LYS A 77 5.11 -9.78 -10.21
N THR A 78 4.81 -9.58 -8.94
CA THR A 78 5.38 -8.51 -8.11
C THR A 78 6.72 -8.83 -7.44
N LEU A 79 7.31 -10.01 -7.69
CA LEU A 79 8.61 -10.41 -7.14
C LEU A 79 9.72 -9.37 -7.39
N ASP A 80 9.66 -8.64 -8.51
CA ASP A 80 10.63 -7.60 -8.86
C ASP A 80 10.43 -6.27 -8.09
N LEU A 81 9.29 -6.11 -7.41
CA LEU A 81 8.90 -4.89 -6.69
C LEU A 81 9.07 -5.02 -5.18
N GLN A 82 9.44 -6.18 -4.65
CA GLN A 82 9.69 -6.41 -3.23
C GLN A 82 11.12 -6.09 -2.76
N ALA A 83 12.00 -5.70 -3.70
CA ALA A 83 13.37 -5.27 -3.40
C ALA A 83 13.44 -3.88 -2.77
#